data_AF-A0A257IRT6-F1
#
_entry.id   AF-A0A257IRT6-F1
#
_cell.length_a   1.000
_cell.length_b   1.000
_cell.length_c   1.000
_cell.angle_alpha   90.00
_cell.angle_beta   90.00
_cell.angle_gamma   90.00
#
_symmetry.space_group_name_H-M   'P 1'
#
loop_
_entity.id
_entity.type
_entity.pdbx_description
1 polymer ?
#
loop_
_entity_poly.entity_id
_entity_poly.type
_entity_poly.pdbx_seq_one_letter_code
_entity_poly.pdbx_strand_id
1 'polypeptide(L)'
;MTTPAPARPWWLLAGTLLLAALLWATPLNERWSRPLLDVQLRLLGAAQTTPAGVLVLDIDDASLSALAPRFGPWPWGRDAQALLVEQLRGLGARAVALNLLLVDP
;
A
#
# COMPACT_ATOMS: atom_id res chain seq x y z
N MET A 1 -23.51 -34.33 -47.91
CA MET A 1 -23.74 -32.97 -47.38
C MET A 1 -22.67 -32.68 -46.35
N THR A 2 -21.65 -31.91 -46.71
CA THR A 2 -20.55 -31.52 -45.81
C THR A 2 -20.95 -30.25 -45.06
N THR A 3 -21.12 -30.33 -43.74
CA THR A 3 -21.30 -29.15 -42.88
C THR A 3 -20.04 -28.27 -42.93
N PRO A 4 -20.15 -26.96 -43.20
CA PRO A 4 -18.99 -26.08 -43.16
C PRO A 4 -18.47 -25.97 -41.73
N ALA A 5 -17.15 -26.05 -41.56
CA ALA A 5 -16.49 -25.88 -40.26
C ALA A 5 -16.78 -24.46 -39.71
N PRO A 6 -17.01 -24.29 -38.40
CA PRO A 6 -17.27 -22.98 -37.82
C PRO A 6 -16.02 -22.09 -37.99
N ALA A 7 -16.22 -20.92 -38.59
CA ALA A 7 -15.16 -19.93 -38.75
C ALA A 7 -14.60 -19.54 -37.37
N ARG A 8 -13.28 -19.67 -37.18
CA ARG A 8 -12.61 -19.24 -35.96
C ARG A 8 -12.79 -17.73 -35.78
N PRO A 9 -13.30 -17.24 -34.64
CA PRO A 9 -13.66 -15.83 -34.46
C PRO A 9 -12.42 -14.98 -34.13
N TRP A 10 -11.50 -14.85 -35.09
CA TRP A 10 -10.28 -14.05 -34.97
C TRP A 10 -10.55 -12.56 -34.67
N TRP A 11 -11.74 -12.08 -35.04
CA TRP A 11 -12.22 -10.73 -34.75
C TRP A 11 -12.41 -10.47 -33.25
N LEU A 12 -12.74 -11.50 -32.45
CA LEU A 12 -12.80 -11.36 -30.98
C LEU A 12 -11.40 -11.07 -30.42
N LEU A 13 -10.39 -11.82 -30.87
CA LEU A 13 -9.00 -11.61 -30.47
C LEU A 13 -8.50 -10.23 -30.91
N ALA A 14 -8.77 -9.85 -32.15
CA ALA A 14 -8.39 -8.53 -32.67
C ALA A 14 -9.09 -7.40 -31.90
N GLY A 15 -10.37 -7.56 -31.56
CA GLY A 15 -11.13 -6.61 -30.75
C GLY A 15 -10.60 -6.50 -29.32
N THR A 16 -10.27 -7.62 -28.67
CA THR A 16 -9.66 -7.63 -27.34
C THR A 16 -8.29 -6.95 -27.35
N LEU A 17 -7.45 -7.24 -28.34
CA LEU A 17 -6.13 -6.61 -28.49
C LEU A 17 -6.25 -5.11 -28.74
N LEU A 18 -7.19 -4.68 -29.57
CA LEU A 18 -7.44 -3.25 -29.82
C LEU A 18 -7.91 -2.53 -28.55
N LEU A 19 -8.83 -3.13 -27.79
CA LEU A 19 -9.31 -2.58 -26.53
C LEU A 19 -8.16 -2.48 -25.51
N ALA A 20 -7.34 -3.52 -25.38
CA ALA A 20 -6.18 -3.51 -24.51
C ALA A 20 -5.16 -2.42 -24.92
N ALA A 21 -4.88 -2.28 -26.22
CA ALA A 21 -4.01 -1.23 -26.74
C ALA A 21 -4.56 0.17 -26.47
N LEU A 22 -5.88 0.37 -26.60
CA LEU A 22 -6.53 1.65 -26.31
C LEU A 22 -6.51 1.99 -24.82
N LEU A 23 -6.75 0.99 -23.95
CA LEU A 23 -6.64 1.15 -22.50
C LEU A 23 -5.20 1.41 -22.05
N TRP A 24 -4.21 0.86 -22.76
CA TRP A 24 -2.79 1.11 -22.49
C TRP A 24 -2.32 2.48 -23.00
N ALA A 25 -2.79 2.91 -24.17
CA ALA A 25 -2.44 4.19 -24.78
C ALA A 25 -3.15 5.39 -24.14
N THR A 26 -4.10 5.18 -23.23
CA THR A 26 -4.87 6.25 -22.56
C THR A 26 -4.58 6.26 -21.06
N PRO A 27 -4.60 7.44 -20.39
CA PRO A 27 -4.36 7.55 -18.96
C PRO A 27 -5.54 7.03 -18.10
N LEU A 28 -6.50 6.32 -18.71
CA LEU A 28 -7.66 5.77 -18.02
C LEU A 28 -7.23 4.75 -16.97
N ASN A 29 -6.19 3.95 -17.25
CA ASN A 29 -5.61 3.03 -16.28
C ASN A 29 -5.15 3.71 -14.99
N GLU A 30 -4.41 4.82 -15.06
CA GLU A 30 -3.90 5.56 -13.90
C GLU A 30 -4.99 6.33 -13.16
N ARG A 31 -5.97 6.86 -13.90
CA ARG A 31 -7.10 7.60 -13.31
C ARG A 31 -7.97 6.70 -12.46
N TRP A 32 -8.16 5.45 -12.89
CA TRP A 32 -9.03 4.50 -12.19
C TRP A 32 -8.29 3.59 -11.21
N SER A 33 -6.97 3.41 -11.34
CA SER A 33 -6.21 2.53 -10.44
C SER A 33 -6.29 2.95 -8.98
N ARG A 34 -6.17 4.26 -8.69
CA ARG A 34 -6.21 4.80 -7.33
C ARG A 34 -7.56 4.59 -6.62
N PRO A 35 -8.71 5.01 -7.18
CA PRO A 35 -9.99 4.79 -6.52
C PRO A 35 -10.34 3.29 -6.43
N LEU A 36 -10.00 2.48 -7.43
CA LEU A 36 -10.21 1.03 -7.33
C LEU A 36 -9.37 0.43 -6.22
N LEU A 37 -8.11 0.84 -6.07
CA LEU A 37 -7.25 0.38 -4.99
C LEU A 37 -7.82 0.79 -3.63
N ASP A 38 -8.29 2.03 -3.46
CA ASP A 38 -8.91 2.47 -2.21
C ASP A 38 -10.14 1.63 -1.86
N VAL A 39 -11.00 1.34 -2.85
CA VAL A 39 -12.16 0.45 -2.67
C VAL A 39 -11.72 -0.97 -2.31
N GLN A 40 -10.73 -1.54 -3.00
CA GLN A 40 -10.20 -2.86 -2.69
C GLN A 40 -9.64 -2.92 -1.27
N LEU A 41 -8.86 -1.91 -0.86
CA LEU A 41 -8.30 -1.82 0.49
C LEU A 41 -9.39 -1.65 1.55
N ARG A 42 -10.45 -0.89 1.29
CA ARG A 42 -11.59 -0.78 2.21
C ARG A 42 -12.34 -2.10 2.34
N LEU A 43 -12.61 -2.78 1.22
CA LEU A 43 -13.34 -4.05 1.22
C LEU A 43 -12.55 -5.18 1.87
N LEU A 44 -11.25 -5.27 1.60
CA LEU A 44 -10.38 -6.32 2.12
C LEU A 44 -9.83 -5.99 3.52
N GLY A 45 -9.66 -4.70 3.83
CA GLY A 45 -9.05 -4.22 5.07
C GLY A 45 -10.03 -4.02 6.22
N ALA A 46 -11.34 -3.92 5.97
CA ALA A 46 -12.36 -3.63 6.99
C ALA A 46 -12.49 -4.69 8.10
N ALA A 47 -11.82 -5.85 8.00
CA ALA A 47 -12.01 -6.98 8.92
C ALA A 47 -10.81 -7.31 9.82
N GLN A 48 -9.75 -6.49 9.86
CA GLN A 48 -8.60 -6.78 10.72
C GLN A 48 -8.71 -6.00 12.04
N THR A 49 -9.37 -6.60 13.04
CA THR A 49 -9.23 -6.13 14.42
C THR A 49 -7.82 -6.43 14.88
N THR A 50 -7.09 -5.41 15.33
CA THR A 50 -5.78 -5.61 15.96
C THR A 50 -5.91 -6.63 17.09
N PRO A 51 -5.09 -7.70 17.12
CA PRO A 51 -5.17 -8.70 18.16
C PRO A 51 -5.04 -8.09 19.56
N ALA A 52 -5.70 -8.69 20.55
CA ALA A 52 -5.63 -8.22 21.93
C ALA A 52 -4.18 -8.18 22.41
N GLY A 53 -3.77 -7.04 22.99
CA GLY A 53 -2.40 -6.82 23.48
C GLY A 53 -1.39 -6.40 22.41
N VAL A 54 -1.83 -6.15 21.16
CA VAL A 54 -1.00 -5.55 20.12
C VAL A 54 -1.38 -4.07 19.97
N LEU A 55 -0.36 -3.20 19.97
CA LEU A 55 -0.49 -1.78 19.68
C LEU A 55 0.27 -1.47 18.40
N VAL A 56 -0.44 -0.92 17.41
CA VAL A 56 0.18 -0.39 16.19
C VAL A 56 0.35 1.10 16.38
N LEU A 57 1.61 1.56 16.39
CA LEU A 57 1.97 2.96 16.43
C LEU A 57 2.38 3.39 15.02
N ASP A 58 1.59 4.28 14.42
CA ASP A 58 1.89 4.85 13.11
C ASP A 58 2.56 6.23 13.26
N ILE A 59 3.44 6.57 12.33
CA ILE A 59 4.11 7.88 12.27
C ILE A 59 3.51 8.62 11.08
N ASP A 60 2.43 9.37 11.35
CA ASP A 60 1.71 10.14 10.35
C ASP A 60 2.23 11.59 10.22
N ASP A 61 1.73 12.33 9.23
CA ASP A 61 2.12 13.72 8.97
C ASP A 61 1.90 14.63 10.18
N ALA A 62 0.86 14.37 10.97
CA ALA A 62 0.57 15.11 12.19
C ALA A 62 1.65 14.87 13.26
N SER A 63 2.04 13.62 13.47
CA SER A 63 3.12 13.22 14.37
C SER A 63 4.45 13.81 13.92
N LEU A 64 4.77 13.75 12.63
CA LEU A 64 5.98 14.36 12.06
C LEU A 64 6.01 15.87 12.30
N SER A 65 4.89 16.57 12.06
CA SER A 65 4.78 18.01 12.29
C SER A 65 4.94 18.38 13.76
N ALA A 66 4.31 17.61 14.65
CA ALA A 66 4.38 17.83 16.10
C ALA A 66 5.78 17.56 16.67
N LEU A 67 6.51 16.61 16.09
CA LEU A 67 7.82 16.17 16.57
C LEU A 67 9.00 16.84 15.86
N ALA A 68 8.76 17.54 14.74
CA ALA A 68 9.78 18.30 14.02
C ALA A 68 10.59 19.28 14.90
N PRO A 69 10.00 20.01 15.87
CA PRO A 69 10.79 20.87 16.76
C PRO A 69 11.78 20.12 17.66
N ARG A 70 11.55 18.83 17.90
CA ARG A 70 12.37 18.00 18.80
C ARG A 70 13.40 17.16 18.07
N PHE A 71 13.02 16.52 16.97
CA PHE A 71 13.86 15.57 16.24
C PHE A 71 14.34 16.08 14.89
N GLY A 72 13.94 17.29 14.50
CA GLY A 72 14.26 17.85 13.19
C GLY A 72 13.49 17.18 12.05
N PRO A 73 13.96 17.36 10.80
CA PRO A 73 13.30 16.79 9.63
C PRO A 73 13.37 15.26 9.62
N TRP A 74 12.31 14.64 9.10
CA TRP A 74 12.30 13.21 8.76
C TRP A 74 13.22 12.94 7.54
N PRO A 75 13.92 11.80 7.45
CA PRO A 75 13.95 10.67 8.38
C PRO A 75 14.82 10.92 9.62
N TRP A 76 14.30 10.51 10.78
CA TRP A 76 15.05 10.63 12.05
C TRP A 76 16.16 9.58 12.16
N GLY A 77 17.21 9.93 12.89
CA GLY A 77 18.32 9.04 13.21
C GLY A 77 17.93 7.85 14.10
N ARG A 78 18.86 6.89 14.24
CA ARG A 78 18.66 5.69 15.07
C ARG A 78 18.55 5.99 16.57
N ASP A 79 19.05 7.13 17.01
CA ASP A 79 18.92 7.64 18.38
C ASP A 79 17.45 7.94 18.73
N ALA A 80 16.70 8.58 17.83
CA ALA A 80 15.27 8.81 18.01
C ALA A 80 14.50 7.48 18.06
N GLN A 81 14.89 6.51 17.23
CA GLN A 81 14.30 5.16 17.21
C GLN A 81 14.60 4.39 18.50
N ALA A 82 15.83 4.47 19.01
CA ALA A 82 16.22 3.85 20.28
C ALA A 82 15.41 4.43 21.45
N LEU A 83 15.27 5.76 21.50
CA LEU A 83 14.44 6.42 22.51
C LEU A 83 12.98 5.96 22.45
N LEU A 84 12.39 5.81 21.25
CA LEU A 84 11.05 5.28 21.10
C LEU A 84 10.93 3.86 21.68
N VAL A 85 11.87 2.98 21.36
CA VAL A 85 11.90 1.60 21.88
C VAL A 85 12.02 1.59 23.40
N GLU A 86 12.90 2.41 23.96
CA GLU A 86 13.08 2.54 25.41
C GLU A 86 11.80 3.01 26.11
N GLN A 87 11.13 4.02 25.56
CA GLN A 87 9.86 4.53 26.09
C GLN A 87 8.77 3.45 26.04
N LEU A 88 8.63 2.73 24.91
CA LEU A 88 7.64 1.65 24.79
C LEU A 88 7.91 0.52 25.78
N ARG A 89 9.18 0.14 26.00
CA ARG A 89 9.56 -0.84 27.02
C ARG A 89 9.26 -0.35 28.43
N GLY A 90 9.54 0.92 28.72
CA GLY A 90 9.20 1.55 30.00
C GLY A 90 7.70 1.55 30.30
N LEU A 91 6.87 1.61 29.25
CA LEU A 91 5.41 1.50 29.33
C LEU A 91 4.91 0.04 29.41
N GLY A 92 5.79 -0.95 29.44
CA GLY A 92 5.44 -2.36 29.62
C GLY A 92 5.30 -3.17 28.33
N ALA A 93 5.76 -2.65 27.18
CA ALA A 93 5.82 -3.44 25.95
C ALA A 93 6.76 -4.65 26.13
N ARG A 94 6.20 -5.87 25.99
CA ARG A 94 6.96 -7.12 26.08
C ARG A 94 7.83 -7.39 24.85
N ALA A 95 7.42 -6.87 23.70
CA ALA A 95 8.14 -6.93 22.44
C ALA A 95 7.84 -5.66 21.64
N VAL A 96 8.81 -5.21 20.85
CA VAL A 96 8.67 -4.06 19.94
C VAL A 96 9.17 -4.48 18.58
N ALA A 97 8.31 -4.40 17.57
CA ALA A 97 8.65 -4.64 16.18
C ALA A 97 8.65 -3.31 15.44
N LEU A 98 9.76 -3.00 14.76
CA LEU A 98 9.89 -1.80 13.95
C LEU A 98 9.72 -2.17 12.48
N ASN A 99 8.76 -1.52 11.81
CA ASN A 99 8.62 -1.58 10.36
C ASN A 99 9.13 -0.25 9.79
N LEU A 100 10.44 -0.20 9.50
CA LEU A 100 11.10 1.01 9.02
C LEU A 100 11.92 0.68 7.78
N LEU A 101 11.85 1.54 6.77
CA LEU A 101 12.76 1.52 5.64
C LEU A 101 13.96 2.43 5.97
N LEU A 102 15.13 1.81 6.14
CA LEU A 102 16.39 2.53 6.37
C LEU A 102 17.05 2.79 5.02
N VAL A 103 17.10 4.05 4.60
CA VAL A 103 17.73 4.49 3.36
C VAL A 103 19.06 5.16 3.72
N ASP A 104 20.17 4.47 3.40
CA ASP A 104 21.58 4.80 3.73
C ASP A 104 21.99 4.74 5.23
N PRO A 105 23.30 4.49 5.52
CA PRO A 105 23.82 4.15 6.86
C PRO A 105 23.85 5.30 7.88
#